data_AF-A0A2Z6QWF6-F1
#
_entry.id   AF-A0A2Z6QWF6-F1
#
_cell.length_a   1.000
_cell.length_b   1.000
_cell.length_c   1.000
_cell.angle_alpha   90.00
_cell.angle_beta   90.00
_cell.angle_gamma   90.00
#
_symmetry.space_group_name_H-M   'P 1'
#
loop_
_entity.id
_entity.type
_entity.pdbx_description
1 polymer ?
#
loop_
_entity_poly.entity_id
_entity_poly.type
_entity_poly.pdbx_seq_one_letter_code
_entity_poly.pdbx_strand_id
1 'polypeptide(L)'
;MGECRDLLLSYSVRIQYANSKRGVAIAERDHQEFEKYAYFWQDAEDFYLPLTDRSRVWVRGFRINDDIYNNTSTQLIDMSSNEAVKKALKGKKIIARHSVKHRRPVGYNEPLLPSYTEVWHLLEPGELEGGRRRATDCNWSPEVFTINSYLIKENQPILYKLYKGPRRSFVREELQIVPPDTVLPPKYILKN
;
A
#
# COMPACT_ATOMS: atom_id res chain seq x y z
N MET A 1 -7.32 -5.63 23.45
CA MET A 1 -8.00 -5.14 22.23
C MET A 1 -9.39 -4.55 22.52
N GLY A 2 -10.17 -5.06 23.49
CA GLY A 2 -11.50 -4.50 23.85
C GLY A 2 -11.46 -3.05 24.34
N GLU A 3 -10.62 -2.76 25.33
CA GLU A 3 -10.55 -1.41 25.94
C GLU A 3 -10.22 -0.28 24.94
N CYS A 4 -9.25 -0.49 24.03
CA CYS A 4 -8.96 0.50 22.97
C CYS A 4 -10.12 0.68 21.98
N ARG A 5 -10.82 -0.41 21.64
CA ARG A 5 -11.95 -0.35 20.71
C ARG A 5 -13.10 0.44 21.33
N ASP A 6 -13.39 0.17 22.60
CA ASP A 6 -14.47 0.83 23.33
C ASP A 6 -14.18 2.33 23.50
N LEU A 7 -12.92 2.68 23.80
CA LEU A 7 -12.47 4.07 23.85
C LEU A 7 -12.60 4.78 22.48
N LEU A 8 -12.15 4.16 21.39
CA LEU A 8 -12.28 4.78 20.06
C LEU A 8 -13.74 5.00 19.67
N LEU A 9 -14.62 4.06 20.03
CA LEU A 9 -16.05 4.19 19.79
C LEU A 9 -16.69 5.29 20.65
N SER A 10 -16.26 5.49 21.90
CA SER A 10 -16.77 6.59 22.74
C SER A 10 -16.46 7.97 22.16
N TYR A 11 -15.35 8.10 21.43
CA TYR A 11 -14.99 9.32 20.69
C TYR A 11 -15.55 9.36 19.26
N SER A 12 -16.48 8.47 18.90
CA SER A 12 -17.09 8.39 17.57
C SER A 12 -16.06 8.19 16.43
N VAL A 13 -14.93 7.55 16.74
CA VAL A 13 -13.88 7.28 15.75
C VAL A 13 -14.31 6.08 14.89
N ARG A 14 -14.27 6.28 13.57
CA ARG A 14 -14.53 5.19 12.62
C ARG A 14 -13.30 4.29 12.50
N ILE A 15 -13.43 3.05 12.98
CA ILE A 15 -12.38 2.03 12.90
C ILE A 15 -12.43 1.33 11.54
N GLN A 16 -11.26 1.19 10.90
CA GLN A 16 -11.09 0.40 9.68
C GLN A 16 -9.97 -0.60 9.86
N TYR A 17 -10.22 -1.85 9.46
CA TYR A 17 -9.20 -2.90 9.46
C TYR A 17 -8.61 -3.03 8.06
N ALA A 18 -7.29 -3.10 7.99
CA ALA A 18 -6.59 -3.37 6.74
C ALA A 18 -6.76 -4.84 6.35
N ASN A 19 -7.25 -5.09 5.14
CA ASN A 19 -7.42 -6.43 4.58
C ASN A 19 -6.24 -6.85 3.68
N SER A 20 -5.28 -5.96 3.46
CA SER A 20 -4.07 -6.22 2.67
C SER A 20 -2.92 -5.37 3.19
N LYS A 21 -1.69 -5.85 3.02
CA LYS A 21 -0.47 -5.07 3.36
C LYS A 21 -0.38 -3.77 2.56
N ARG A 22 -0.87 -3.76 1.32
CA ARG A 22 -0.94 -2.53 0.49
C ARG A 22 -1.74 -1.42 1.16
N GLY A 23 -2.79 -1.75 1.91
CA GLY A 23 -3.59 -0.79 2.64
C GLY A 23 -2.86 -0.06 3.77
N VAL A 24 -1.77 -0.66 4.28
CA VAL A 24 -0.93 -0.08 5.35
C VAL A 24 0.45 0.34 4.87
N ALA A 25 0.74 0.23 3.57
CA ALA A 25 2.06 0.49 3.01
C ALA A 25 2.59 1.90 3.31
N ILE A 26 1.72 2.92 3.36
CA ILE A 26 2.13 4.27 3.75
C ILE A 26 2.57 4.30 5.21
N ALA A 27 1.81 3.67 6.12
CA ALA A 27 2.16 3.61 7.54
C ALA A 27 3.43 2.78 7.78
N GLU A 28 3.60 1.67 7.06
CA GLU A 28 4.84 0.88 7.12
C GLU A 28 6.04 1.69 6.61
N ARG A 29 5.88 2.45 5.52
CA ARG A 29 6.96 3.28 4.99
C ARG A 29 7.30 4.46 5.90
N ASP A 30 6.28 5.09 6.48
CA ASP A 30 6.41 6.14 7.48
C ASP A 30 7.18 5.63 8.69
N HIS A 31 6.80 4.46 9.21
CA HIS A 31 7.51 3.79 10.30
C HIS A 31 8.99 3.52 9.95
N GLN A 32 9.28 2.95 8.78
CA GLN A 32 10.67 2.73 8.33
C GLN A 32 11.48 4.02 8.24
N GLU A 33 10.86 5.12 7.81
CA GLU A 33 11.53 6.41 7.72
C GLU A 33 11.78 6.98 9.12
N PHE A 34 10.78 6.86 10.01
CA PHE A 34 10.89 7.22 11.40
C PHE A 34 12.03 6.48 12.12
N GLU A 35 12.13 5.17 11.93
CA GLU A 35 13.20 4.34 12.51
C GLU A 35 14.60 4.83 12.12
N LYS A 36 14.79 5.27 10.87
CA LYS A 36 16.09 5.82 10.44
C LYS A 36 16.46 7.07 11.22
N TYR A 37 15.51 7.97 11.48
CA TYR A 37 15.77 9.18 12.25
C TYR A 37 15.97 8.88 13.73
N ALA A 38 15.17 7.96 14.29
CA ALA A 38 15.18 7.63 15.70
C ALA A 38 16.41 6.82 16.12
N TYR A 39 16.77 5.79 15.34
CA TYR A 39 17.82 4.84 15.72
C TYR A 39 19.21 5.24 15.26
N PHE A 40 19.37 6.13 14.27
CA PHE A 40 20.69 6.58 13.83
C PHE A 40 21.59 7.10 14.98
N TRP A 41 21.02 7.89 15.90
CA TRP A 41 21.75 8.39 17.07
C TRP A 41 22.06 7.30 18.09
N GLN A 42 21.15 6.33 18.24
CA GLN A 42 21.35 5.21 19.14
C GLN A 42 22.48 4.32 18.62
N ASP A 43 22.44 3.96 17.34
CA ASP A 43 23.48 3.17 16.68
C ASP A 43 24.85 3.86 16.81
N ALA A 44 24.90 5.18 16.59
CA ALA A 44 26.12 5.96 16.73
C ALA A 44 26.72 5.92 18.14
N GLU A 45 25.89 5.93 19.19
CA GLU A 45 26.35 5.86 20.58
C GLU A 45 26.66 4.42 21.02
N ASP A 46 25.87 3.44 20.57
CA ASP A 46 26.08 2.02 20.83
C ASP A 46 27.46 1.56 20.32
N PHE A 47 28.03 2.18 19.27
CA PHE A 47 29.41 1.94 18.84
C PHE A 47 30.48 2.30 19.88
N TYR A 48 30.19 3.23 20.79
CA TYR A 48 31.12 3.67 21.84
C TYR A 48 30.85 3.01 23.19
N LEU A 49 29.75 2.25 23.32
CA LEU A 49 29.39 1.58 24.56
C LEU A 49 30.00 0.16 24.63
N PRO A 50 30.35 -0.32 25.83
CA PRO A 50 30.68 -1.73 26.04
C PRO A 50 29.50 -2.62 25.66
N LEU A 51 29.76 -3.84 25.16
CA LEU A 51 28.74 -4.82 24.74
C LEU A 51 27.70 -5.19 25.83
N THR A 52 27.96 -4.85 27.09
CA THR A 52 27.06 -5.06 28.23
C THR A 52 26.02 -3.97 28.39
N ASP A 53 26.27 -2.78 27.82
CA ASP A 53 25.40 -1.62 27.95
C ASP A 53 24.62 -1.39 26.66
N ARG A 54 23.43 -0.79 26.79
CA ARG A 54 22.60 -0.40 25.65
C ARG A 54 22.19 1.04 25.81
N SER A 55 22.38 1.84 24.76
CA SER A 55 21.90 3.21 24.76
C SER A 55 20.36 3.25 24.80
N ARG A 56 19.83 4.21 25.57
CA ARG A 56 18.41 4.64 25.52
C ARG A 56 18.29 6.07 25.03
N VAL A 57 19.31 6.60 24.37
CA VAL A 57 19.35 8.01 23.95
C VAL A 57 18.29 8.33 22.91
N TRP A 58 17.82 7.34 22.14
CA TRP A 58 16.66 7.52 21.26
C TRP A 58 15.42 8.05 22.01
N VAL A 59 15.21 7.70 23.29
CA VAL A 59 14.10 8.20 24.11
C VAL A 59 14.22 9.70 24.37
N ARG A 60 15.45 10.21 24.53
CA ARG A 60 15.71 11.65 24.70
C ARG A 60 15.71 12.38 23.35
N GLY A 61 16.24 11.75 22.30
CA GLY A 61 16.29 12.27 20.94
C GLY A 61 14.93 12.33 20.24
N PHE A 62 13.95 11.52 20.67
CA PHE A 62 12.62 11.41 20.06
C PHE A 62 11.93 12.76 19.88
N ARG A 63 11.93 13.61 20.93
CA ARG A 63 11.29 14.93 20.89
C ARG A 63 11.95 15.87 19.87
N ILE A 64 13.27 15.77 19.68
CA ILE A 64 14.03 16.62 18.77
C ILE A 64 13.80 16.15 17.32
N ASN A 65 13.71 14.84 17.11
CA ASN A 65 13.50 14.25 15.81
C ASN A 65 12.07 14.41 15.29
N ASP A 66 11.04 14.44 16.14
CA ASP A 66 9.66 14.63 15.69
C ASP A 66 9.45 15.96 14.95
N ASP A 67 10.08 17.05 15.43
CA ASP A 67 10.02 18.34 14.75
C ASP A 67 10.76 18.30 13.41
N ILE A 68 11.94 17.68 13.36
CA ILE A 68 12.70 17.53 12.11
C ILE A 68 11.89 16.68 11.13
N TYR A 69 11.38 15.54 11.57
CA TYR A 69 10.59 14.61 10.77
C TYR A 69 9.35 15.27 10.16
N ASN A 70 8.57 15.96 10.99
CA ASN A 70 7.31 16.58 10.56
C ASN A 70 7.47 17.89 9.79
N ASN A 71 8.61 18.58 9.94
CA ASN A 71 8.91 19.84 9.25
C ASN A 71 9.83 19.68 8.03
N THR A 72 10.41 18.50 7.80
CA THR A 72 11.20 18.22 6.59
C THR A 72 10.29 18.09 5.38
N SER A 73 10.68 18.71 4.26
CA SER A 73 9.96 18.60 3.00
C SER A 73 10.06 17.18 2.44
N THR A 74 8.94 16.59 2.08
CA THR A 74 8.91 15.25 1.47
C THR A 74 8.92 15.35 -0.05
N GLN A 75 9.64 14.44 -0.72
CA GLN A 75 9.80 14.46 -2.18
C GLN A 75 8.47 14.34 -2.94
N LEU A 76 7.49 13.64 -2.37
CA LEU A 76 6.21 13.37 -3.02
C LEU A 76 5.29 14.60 -3.08
N ILE A 77 5.29 15.46 -2.06
CA ILE A 77 4.39 16.64 -2.02
C ILE A 77 5.14 17.97 -2.05
N ASP A 78 6.48 17.93 -2.00
CA ASP A 78 7.36 19.10 -2.00
C ASP A 78 7.01 20.11 -0.89
N MET A 79 6.57 19.58 0.25
CA MET A 79 6.30 20.33 1.47
C MET A 79 6.39 19.39 2.67
N SER A 80 6.42 19.99 3.87
CA SER A 80 6.42 19.24 5.12
C SER A 80 5.04 18.72 5.48
N SER A 81 5.00 17.64 6.28
CA SER A 81 3.76 17.06 6.78
C SER A 81 2.92 18.09 7.55
N ASN A 82 3.57 18.93 8.37
CA ASN A 82 2.89 19.99 9.11
C ASN A 82 2.24 21.04 8.19
N GLU A 83 2.92 21.46 7.13
CA GLU A 83 2.33 22.36 6.15
C GLU A 83 1.18 21.70 5.37
N ALA A 84 1.35 20.43 5.01
CA ALA A 84 0.34 19.66 4.32
C ALA A 84 -0.95 19.56 5.15
N VAL A 85 -0.86 19.20 6.43
CA VAL A 85 -2.01 19.16 7.34
C VAL A 85 -2.68 20.53 7.44
N LYS A 86 -1.90 21.61 7.63
CA LYS A 86 -2.46 22.98 7.69
C LYS A 86 -3.19 23.38 6.41
N LYS A 87 -2.69 22.99 5.23
CA LYS A 87 -3.34 23.24 3.94
C LYS A 87 -4.60 22.37 3.78
N ALA A 88 -4.55 21.10 4.16
CA ALA A 88 -5.67 20.17 4.08
C ALA A 88 -6.84 20.57 4.99
N LEU A 89 -6.55 21.04 6.21
CA LEU A 89 -7.56 21.58 7.14
C LEU A 89 -8.26 22.83 6.59
N LYS A 90 -7.58 23.58 5.71
CA LYS A 90 -8.17 24.72 4.98
C LYS A 90 -8.93 24.29 3.71
N GLY A 91 -9.14 22.98 3.50
CA GLY A 91 -9.82 22.42 2.34
C GLY A 91 -8.98 22.38 1.06
N LYS A 92 -7.67 22.68 1.12
CA LYS A 92 -6.82 22.61 -0.07
C LYS A 92 -6.52 21.15 -0.39
N LYS A 93 -6.80 20.75 -1.64
CA LYS A 93 -6.42 19.42 -2.14
C LYS A 93 -4.91 19.38 -2.39
N ILE A 94 -4.26 18.38 -1.82
CA ILE A 94 -2.82 18.15 -2.02
C ILE A 94 -2.70 17.00 -3.01
N ILE A 95 -2.03 17.27 -4.13
CA ILE A 95 -1.78 16.28 -5.17
C ILE A 95 -0.31 15.87 -5.05
N ALA A 96 -0.08 14.59 -4.82
CA ALA A 96 1.26 14.04 -4.79
C ALA A 96 1.84 13.98 -6.22
N ARG A 97 3.14 14.24 -6.32
CA ARG A 97 3.97 13.92 -7.49
C ARG A 97 4.03 12.41 -7.68
N HIS A 98 4.32 12.00 -8.91
CA HIS A 98 4.61 10.61 -9.21
C HIS A 98 5.85 10.14 -8.43
N SER A 99 5.73 9.05 -7.69
CA SER A 99 6.87 8.41 -7.02
C SER A 99 7.86 7.79 -8.02
N VAL A 100 7.36 7.37 -9.18
CA VAL A 100 8.13 6.70 -10.23
C VAL A 100 7.78 7.32 -11.57
N LYS A 101 8.77 7.43 -12.47
CA LYS A 101 8.51 7.80 -13.86
C LYS A 101 7.76 6.68 -14.57
N HIS A 102 6.52 6.93 -14.93
CA HIS A 102 5.74 5.99 -15.72
C HIS A 102 6.08 6.13 -17.21
N ARG A 103 6.23 5.00 -17.91
CA ARG A 103 6.44 4.97 -19.37
C ARG A 103 5.16 5.22 -20.18
N ARG A 104 4.02 5.31 -19.49
CA ARG A 104 2.69 5.47 -20.07
C ARG A 104 1.94 6.64 -19.41
N PRO A 105 0.84 7.12 -20.03
CA PRO A 105 -0.07 8.05 -19.37
C PRO A 105 -0.66 7.46 -18.09
N VAL A 106 -0.82 8.30 -17.07
CA VAL A 106 -1.33 7.93 -15.75
C VAL A 106 -2.39 8.94 -15.32
N GLY A 107 -3.35 8.51 -14.50
CA GLY A 107 -4.46 9.33 -14.05
C GLY A 107 -5.53 9.48 -15.12
N TYR A 108 -5.99 10.71 -15.37
CA TYR A 108 -7.10 10.96 -16.31
C TYR A 108 -6.77 10.63 -17.77
N ASN A 109 -5.49 10.61 -18.12
CA ASN A 109 -5.03 10.31 -19.49
C ASN A 109 -4.78 8.82 -19.71
N GLU A 110 -4.88 7.98 -18.66
CA GLU A 110 -4.64 6.55 -18.78
C GLU A 110 -5.81 5.86 -19.53
N PRO A 111 -5.53 4.99 -20.52
CA PRO A 111 -6.58 4.25 -21.20
C PRO A 111 -7.32 3.32 -20.24
N LEU A 112 -8.62 3.55 -20.09
CA LEU A 112 -9.47 2.78 -19.20
C LEU A 112 -9.79 1.39 -19.78
N LEU A 113 -9.72 0.36 -18.94
CA LEU A 113 -10.32 -0.94 -19.25
C LEU A 113 -11.84 -0.86 -19.04
N PRO A 114 -12.67 -1.26 -20.01
CA PRO A 114 -14.11 -1.22 -19.86
C PRO A 114 -14.58 -2.02 -18.64
N SER A 115 -15.61 -1.51 -17.97
CA SER A 115 -16.34 -2.30 -16.97
C SER A 115 -16.85 -3.58 -17.62
N TYR A 116 -16.97 -4.65 -16.83
CA TYR A 116 -17.37 -5.98 -17.29
C TYR A 116 -16.36 -6.73 -18.18
N THR A 117 -15.14 -6.19 -18.37
CA THR A 117 -14.06 -6.94 -19.01
C THR A 117 -13.65 -8.11 -18.13
N GLU A 118 -13.50 -9.29 -18.73
CA GLU A 118 -12.96 -10.49 -18.10
C GLU A 118 -11.44 -10.44 -18.05
N VAL A 119 -10.89 -10.69 -16.86
CA VAL A 119 -9.46 -10.57 -16.58
C VAL A 119 -8.99 -11.66 -15.62
N TRP A 120 -7.75 -12.12 -15.80
CA TRP A 120 -6.97 -12.75 -14.74
C TRP A 120 -6.22 -11.66 -13.96
N HIS A 121 -6.04 -11.86 -12.67
CA HIS A 121 -5.27 -10.93 -11.83
C HIS A 121 -3.94 -11.52 -11.40
N LEU A 122 -2.96 -10.65 -11.16
CA LEU A 122 -1.65 -11.05 -10.68
C LEU A 122 -1.72 -11.45 -9.20
N LEU A 123 -1.30 -12.67 -8.90
CA LEU A 123 -1.33 -13.22 -7.54
C LEU A 123 -0.32 -12.53 -6.63
N GLU A 124 -0.76 -12.20 -5.42
CA GLU A 124 0.13 -11.76 -4.34
C GLU A 124 0.84 -12.97 -3.70
N PRO A 125 2.06 -12.77 -3.15
CA PRO A 125 2.70 -13.80 -2.33
C PRO A 125 1.78 -14.26 -1.20
N GLY A 126 1.53 -15.57 -1.13
CA GLY A 126 0.68 -16.17 -0.11
C GLY A 126 -0.83 -16.13 -0.38
N GLU A 127 -1.28 -15.60 -1.53
CA GLU A 127 -2.72 -15.47 -1.83
C GLU A 127 -3.44 -16.81 -2.02
N LEU A 128 -2.80 -17.82 -2.61
CA LEU A 128 -3.42 -19.13 -2.85
C LEU A 128 -3.28 -20.09 -1.65
N GLU A 129 -2.05 -20.40 -1.25
CA GLU A 129 -1.77 -21.49 -0.29
C GLU A 129 -1.12 -21.00 1.02
N GLY A 130 -1.06 -19.68 1.27
CA GLY A 130 -0.58 -19.16 2.55
C GLY A 130 0.88 -19.50 2.90
N GLY A 131 1.73 -19.70 1.89
CA GLY A 131 3.12 -20.13 2.06
C GLY A 131 4.10 -19.52 1.06
N ARG A 132 5.34 -20.05 1.04
CA ARG A 132 6.34 -19.68 0.03
C ARG A 132 5.91 -20.20 -1.33
N ARG A 133 5.89 -19.30 -2.31
CA ARG A 133 5.59 -19.60 -3.71
C ARG A 133 6.61 -20.61 -4.27
N ARG A 134 6.15 -21.70 -4.87
CA ARG A 134 6.99 -22.65 -5.62
C ARG A 134 7.33 -22.05 -6.98
N ALA A 135 8.47 -22.44 -7.54
CA ALA A 135 8.91 -21.99 -8.86
C ALA A 135 7.90 -22.34 -9.98
N THR A 136 7.08 -23.38 -9.78
CA THR A 136 6.05 -23.85 -10.72
C THR A 136 4.68 -23.20 -10.54
N ASP A 137 4.46 -22.42 -9.48
CA ASP A 137 3.14 -21.82 -9.23
C ASP A 137 2.84 -20.74 -10.27
N CYS A 138 1.59 -20.69 -10.74
CA CYS A 138 1.11 -19.68 -11.68
C CYS A 138 1.37 -18.26 -11.16
N ASN A 139 1.70 -17.33 -12.07
CA ASN A 139 1.76 -15.90 -11.74
C ASN A 139 0.35 -15.29 -11.63
N TRP A 140 -0.57 -15.79 -12.45
CA TRP A 140 -1.91 -15.26 -12.62
C TRP A 140 -2.93 -16.12 -11.89
N SER A 141 -4.07 -15.52 -11.54
CA SER A 141 -5.17 -16.21 -10.92
C SER A 141 -5.68 -17.35 -11.81
N PRO A 142 -5.97 -18.53 -11.24
CA PRO A 142 -6.57 -19.63 -12.01
C PRO A 142 -8.02 -19.33 -12.40
N GLU A 143 -8.69 -18.42 -11.67
CA GLU A 143 -10.05 -17.99 -11.93
C GLU A 143 -10.10 -16.70 -12.74
N VAL A 144 -11.10 -16.61 -13.63
CA VAL A 144 -11.43 -15.41 -14.38
C VAL A 144 -12.33 -14.51 -13.55
N PHE A 145 -12.00 -13.23 -13.49
CA PHE A 145 -12.76 -12.21 -12.77
C PHE A 145 -13.27 -11.14 -13.71
N THR A 146 -14.33 -10.47 -13.30
CA THR A 146 -14.92 -9.36 -14.04
C THR A 146 -14.56 -8.03 -13.38
N ILE A 147 -14.16 -7.03 -14.17
CA ILE A 147 -13.96 -5.67 -13.64
C ILE A 147 -15.31 -5.10 -13.18
N ASN A 148 -15.41 -4.75 -11.90
CA ASN A 148 -16.60 -4.18 -11.28
C ASN A 148 -16.60 -2.65 -11.34
N SER A 149 -15.53 -2.04 -10.84
CA SER A 149 -15.40 -0.57 -10.77
C SER A 149 -13.95 -0.14 -10.80
N TYR A 150 -13.72 1.14 -10.98
CA TYR A 150 -12.39 1.74 -11.00
C TYR A 150 -12.37 3.05 -10.21
N LEU A 151 -11.19 3.41 -9.72
CA LEU A 151 -10.92 4.68 -9.05
C LEU A 151 -9.83 5.41 -9.84
N ILE A 152 -10.16 6.61 -10.32
CA ILE A 152 -9.25 7.48 -11.05
C ILE A 152 -8.85 8.64 -10.14
N LYS A 153 -7.56 8.91 -10.06
CA LYS A 153 -7.00 10.07 -9.38
C LYS A 153 -5.93 10.68 -10.26
N GLU A 154 -5.80 12.01 -10.16
CA GLU A 154 -4.74 12.73 -10.83
C GLU A 154 -3.37 12.22 -10.38
N ASN A 155 -2.45 12.07 -11.33
CA ASN A 155 -1.08 11.58 -11.11
C ASN A 155 -0.96 10.19 -10.44
N GLN A 156 -2.02 9.38 -10.45
CA GLN A 156 -2.00 8.01 -9.91
C GLN A 156 -2.56 7.01 -10.93
N PRO A 157 -2.04 5.77 -10.96
CA PRO A 157 -2.55 4.74 -11.86
C PRO A 157 -4.01 4.44 -11.53
N ILE A 158 -4.79 4.11 -12.57
CA ILE A 158 -6.18 3.69 -12.37
C ILE A 158 -6.21 2.42 -11.52
N LEU A 159 -6.99 2.45 -10.44
CA LEU A 159 -7.17 1.32 -9.54
C LEU A 159 -8.48 0.59 -9.86
N TYR A 160 -8.39 -0.65 -10.32
CA TYR A 160 -9.51 -1.50 -10.66
C TYR A 160 -9.92 -2.38 -9.47
N LYS A 161 -11.23 -2.61 -9.32
CA LYS A 161 -11.81 -3.54 -8.36
C LYS A 161 -12.54 -4.64 -9.10
N LEU A 162 -12.30 -5.88 -8.70
CA LEU A 162 -12.89 -7.06 -9.31
C LEU A 162 -14.20 -7.45 -8.62
N TYR A 163 -15.16 -7.96 -9.39
CA TYR A 163 -16.41 -8.50 -8.87
C TYR A 163 -16.16 -9.87 -8.24
N LYS A 164 -16.56 -10.04 -6.97
CA LYS A 164 -16.30 -11.25 -6.17
C LYS A 164 -14.81 -11.67 -6.08
N GLY A 165 -13.89 -10.78 -6.45
CA GLY A 165 -12.46 -11.02 -6.38
C GLY A 165 -11.85 -10.70 -5.01
N PRO A 166 -10.51 -10.75 -4.91
CA PRO A 166 -9.79 -10.39 -3.70
C PRO A 166 -10.15 -9.00 -3.17
N ARG A 167 -10.12 -8.82 -1.84
CA ARG A 167 -10.42 -7.54 -1.18
C ARG A 167 -9.28 -6.51 -1.30
N ARG A 168 -8.79 -6.29 -2.53
CA ARG A 168 -7.78 -5.28 -2.89
C ARG A 168 -8.07 -4.70 -4.27
N SER A 169 -7.40 -3.61 -4.60
CA SER A 169 -7.47 -2.99 -5.92
C SER A 169 -6.22 -3.33 -6.73
N PHE A 170 -6.35 -3.28 -8.05
CA PHE A 170 -5.32 -3.67 -9.01
C PHE A 170 -4.98 -2.51 -9.94
N VAL A 171 -3.72 -2.38 -10.34
CA VAL A 171 -3.35 -1.53 -11.48
C VAL A 171 -3.50 -2.31 -12.78
N ARG A 172 -3.50 -1.62 -13.93
CA ARG A 172 -3.66 -2.25 -15.25
C ARG A 172 -2.64 -3.37 -15.52
N GLU A 173 -1.40 -3.22 -15.07
CA GLU A 173 -0.32 -4.22 -15.22
C GLU A 173 -0.57 -5.51 -14.45
N GLU A 174 -1.41 -5.45 -13.43
CA GLU A 174 -1.78 -6.59 -12.60
C GLU A 174 -3.02 -7.30 -13.13
N LEU A 175 -3.53 -6.88 -14.30
CA LEU A 175 -4.68 -7.47 -14.96
C LEU A 175 -4.29 -7.94 -16.36
N GLN A 176 -4.58 -9.19 -16.66
CA GLN A 176 -4.47 -9.76 -17.99
C GLN A 176 -5.86 -9.96 -18.56
N ILE A 177 -6.17 -9.29 -19.68
CA ILE A 177 -7.46 -9.44 -20.36
C ILE A 177 -7.57 -10.86 -20.90
N VAL A 178 -8.71 -11.50 -20.64
CA VAL A 178 -9.05 -12.82 -21.18
C VAL A 178 -9.70 -12.62 -22.55
N PRO A 179 -9.12 -13.16 -23.63
CA PRO A 179 -9.77 -13.14 -24.94
C PRO A 179 -11.12 -13.89 -24.88
N PRO A 180 -12.16 -13.43 -25.62
CA PRO A 180 -13.46 -14.07 -25.63
C PRO A 180 -13.43 -15.53 -26.11
N ASP A 181 -12.43 -15.89 -26.93
CA ASP A 181 -12.26 -17.24 -27.47
C ASP A 181 -11.49 -18.18 -26.52
N THR A 182 -11.22 -17.75 -25.29
CA THR A 182 -10.46 -18.55 -24.33
C THR A 182 -11.30 -19.70 -23.80
N VAL A 183 -10.89 -20.93 -24.14
CA VAL A 183 -11.51 -22.14 -23.60
C VAL A 183 -10.79 -22.56 -22.32
N LEU A 184 -11.51 -22.59 -21.20
CA LEU A 184 -10.98 -23.14 -19.95
C LEU A 184 -10.80 -24.66 -20.05
N PRO A 185 -9.79 -25.22 -19.37
CA PRO A 185 -9.59 -26.66 -19.35
C PRO A 185 -10.85 -27.39 -18.85
N PRO A 186 -11.18 -28.55 -19.45
CA PRO A 186 -12.43 -29.22 -19.17
C PRO A 186 -12.47 -29.78 -17.74
N LYS A 187 -13.65 -29.66 -17.11
CA LYS A 187 -13.86 -30.00 -15.69
C LYS A 187 -13.61 -31.46 -15.33
N TYR A 188 -13.57 -32.38 -16.31
CA TYR A 188 -13.27 -33.79 -16.06
C TYR A 188 -11.85 -34.02 -15.55
N ILE A 189 -10.93 -33.08 -15.78
CA ILE A 189 -9.55 -33.11 -15.26
C ILE A 189 -9.54 -33.03 -13.72
N LEU A 190 -10.60 -32.50 -13.10
CA LEU A 190 -10.74 -32.37 -11.65
C LEU A 190 -11.31 -33.64 -10.98
N LYS A 191 -11.68 -34.67 -11.75
CA LYS A 191 -12.17 -35.94 -11.19
C LYS A 191 -10.98 -36.85 -10.87
N ASN A 192 -10.67 -36.98 -9.58
CA ASN A 192 -9.99 -38.15 -9.02
C ASN A 192 -11.02 -39.02 -8.30
#